data_AF-A0A3G5T937-F1
#
_entry.id   AF-A0A3G5T937-F1
#
_cell.length_a   1.000
_cell.length_b   1.000
_cell.length_c   1.000
_cell.angle_alpha   90.00
_cell.angle_beta   90.00
_cell.angle_gamma   90.00
#
_symmetry.space_group_name_H-M   'P 1'
#
loop_
_entity.id
_entity.type
_entity.pdbx_description
1 polymer ?
#
loop_
_entity_poly.entity_id
_entity_poly.type
_entity_poly.pdbx_seq_one_letter_code
_entity_poly.pdbx_strand_id
1 'polypeptide(L)'
;MSVVEYLKRVPWWAWTPLLAVGVIVTTIGFGWFPIFAVCIGWLVARLMRIMPEGTNLESVNEIAGQPREVVEEAVSRTSNEQLGELWQQTGEQLRRSYLPASIASLACVRQALLDEMQRRDPEAFDRWLAGRPDQLDPRAYLERRET
;
A
#
# COMPACT_ATOMS: atom_id res chain seq x y z
N MET A 1 52.27 35.68 -12.66
CA MET A 1 51.32 36.03 -13.74
C MET A 1 49.96 35.51 -13.35
N SER A 2 49.01 36.40 -13.12
CA SER A 2 47.71 36.07 -12.53
C SER A 2 46.77 35.52 -13.59
N VAL A 3 46.08 34.41 -13.30
CA VAL A 3 45.05 33.79 -14.16
C VAL A 3 44.00 34.81 -14.61
N VAL A 4 43.81 35.88 -13.83
CA VAL A 4 42.90 37.00 -14.08
C VAL A 4 43.31 37.85 -15.31
N GLU A 5 44.60 37.95 -15.63
CA GLU A 5 45.07 38.69 -16.83
C GLU A 5 44.81 37.90 -18.11
N TYR A 6 44.84 36.56 -18.04
CA TYR A 6 44.57 35.69 -19.18
C TYR A 6 43.09 35.73 -19.57
N LEU A 7 42.17 35.80 -18.59
CA LEU A 7 40.73 35.93 -18.84
C LEU A 7 40.34 37.26 -19.51
N LYS A 8 41.07 38.35 -19.28
CA LYS A 8 40.80 39.65 -19.91
C LYS A 8 41.14 39.71 -21.40
N ARG A 9 41.97 38.79 -21.90
CA ARG A 9 42.37 38.72 -23.32
C ARG A 9 41.40 37.94 -24.20
N VAL A 10 40.45 37.23 -23.60
CA VAL A 10 39.47 36.44 -24.34
C VAL A 10 38.41 37.37 -24.91
N PRO A 11 38.25 37.46 -26.24
CA PRO A 11 37.23 38.30 -26.85
C PRO A 11 35.84 37.85 -26.39
N TRP A 12 34.96 38.80 -26.07
CA TRP A 12 33.65 38.50 -25.44
C TRP A 12 32.79 37.53 -26.27
N TRP A 13 32.95 37.55 -27.61
CA TRP A 13 32.31 36.62 -28.54
C TRP A 13 32.75 35.16 -28.40
N ALA A 14 33.86 34.86 -27.73
CA ALA A 14 34.28 33.48 -27.46
C ALA A 14 33.48 32.81 -26.33
N TRP A 15 32.75 33.58 -25.53
CA TRP A 15 31.89 33.06 -24.47
C TRP A 15 30.54 32.54 -24.96
N THR A 16 30.07 33.00 -26.13
CA THR A 16 28.76 32.59 -26.67
C THR A 16 28.62 31.10 -26.94
N PRO A 17 29.57 30.36 -27.55
CA PRO A 17 29.43 28.91 -27.71
C PRO A 17 29.48 28.18 -26.36
N LEU A 18 30.28 28.66 -25.41
CA LEU A 18 30.41 28.06 -24.07
C LEU A 18 29.09 28.19 -23.27
N LEU A 19 28.46 29.36 -23.33
CA LEU A 19 27.14 29.57 -22.73
C LEU A 19 26.04 28.82 -23.48
N ALA A 20 26.11 28.72 -24.81
CA ALA A 20 25.14 27.97 -25.60
C ALA A 20 25.17 26.47 -25.26
N VAL A 21 26.36 25.87 -25.15
CA VAL A 21 26.50 24.47 -24.69
C VAL A 21 26.01 24.33 -23.25
N GLY A 22 26.35 25.28 -22.37
CA GLY A 22 25.85 25.31 -21.00
C GLY A 22 24.32 25.27 -20.95
N VAL A 23 23.65 26.15 -21.68
CA VAL A 23 22.17 26.25 -21.75
C VAL A 23 21.54 24.99 -22.36
N ILE A 24 22.13 24.40 -23.39
CA ILE A 24 21.66 23.15 -24.02
C ILE A 24 21.77 21.98 -23.03
N VAL A 25 22.87 21.88 -22.29
CA VAL A 25 23.06 20.84 -21.26
C VAL A 25 22.09 21.04 -20.09
N THR A 26 21.80 22.27 -19.66
CA THR A 26 20.76 22.52 -18.64
C THR A 26 19.35 22.27 -19.14
N THR A 27 19.02 22.58 -20.41
CA THR A 27 17.68 22.30 -20.97
C THR A 27 17.45 20.81 -21.18
N ILE A 28 18.47 20.07 -21.62
CA ILE A 28 18.41 18.60 -21.71
C ILE A 28 18.40 17.99 -20.31
N GLY A 29 19.05 18.59 -19.30
CA GLY A 29 19.02 18.14 -17.90
C GLY A 29 17.70 18.42 -17.15
N PHE A 30 17.03 19.54 -17.45
CA PHE A 30 15.78 19.93 -16.80
C PHE A 30 14.53 19.48 -17.56
N GLY A 31 14.59 19.25 -18.87
CA GLY A 31 13.41 19.04 -19.72
C GLY A 31 12.65 17.73 -19.47
N TRP A 32 13.31 16.73 -18.91
CA TRP A 32 12.74 15.42 -18.57
C TRP A 32 12.38 15.31 -17.10
N PHE A 33 12.96 16.16 -16.25
CA PHE A 33 12.64 16.22 -14.82
C PHE A 33 11.14 16.42 -14.52
N PRO A 34 10.38 17.31 -15.20
CA PRO A 34 8.95 17.43 -14.94
C PRO A 34 8.18 16.18 -15.41
N ILE A 35 8.62 15.52 -16.48
CA ILE A 35 8.00 14.28 -16.95
C ILE A 35 8.26 13.16 -15.93
N PHE A 36 9.48 13.04 -15.41
CA PHE A 36 9.81 12.08 -14.36
C PHE A 36 9.09 12.39 -13.05
N ALA A 37 9.00 13.66 -12.64
CA ALA A 37 8.25 14.07 -11.45
C ALA A 37 6.74 13.77 -11.59
N VAL A 38 6.16 13.98 -12.78
CA VAL A 38 4.77 13.63 -13.07
C VAL A 38 4.58 12.12 -13.17
N CYS A 39 5.50 11.38 -13.79
CA CYS A 39 5.44 9.92 -13.88
C CYS A 39 5.60 9.27 -12.51
N ILE A 40 6.55 9.73 -11.69
CA ILE A 40 6.76 9.27 -10.32
C ILE A 40 5.58 9.69 -9.46
N GLY A 41 5.13 10.94 -9.54
CA GLY A 41 3.97 11.43 -8.80
C GLY A 41 2.69 10.69 -9.18
N TRP A 42 2.49 10.38 -10.46
CA TRP A 42 1.37 9.58 -10.95
C TRP A 42 1.51 8.11 -10.57
N LEU A 43 2.71 7.54 -10.60
CA LEU A 43 2.98 6.18 -10.16
C LEU A 43 2.74 6.04 -8.66
N VAL A 44 3.21 7.01 -7.86
CA VAL A 44 2.99 7.10 -6.42
C VAL A 44 1.51 7.34 -6.14
N ALA A 45 0.83 8.25 -6.84
CA ALA A 45 -0.61 8.48 -6.68
C ALA A 45 -1.43 7.26 -7.11
N ARG A 46 -1.01 6.54 -8.15
CA ARG A 46 -1.62 5.28 -8.57
C ARG A 46 -1.37 4.18 -7.56
N LEU A 47 -0.17 4.10 -6.98
CA LEU A 47 0.16 3.17 -5.91
C LEU A 47 -0.60 3.52 -4.63
N MET A 48 -0.77 4.80 -4.32
CA MET A 48 -1.60 5.31 -3.21
C MET A 48 -3.10 5.23 -3.48
N ARG A 49 -3.55 5.09 -4.74
CA ARG A 49 -4.95 4.79 -5.08
C ARG A 49 -5.21 3.29 -5.07
N ILE A 50 -4.17 2.47 -5.26
CA ILE A 50 -4.22 1.01 -5.11
C ILE A 50 -4.07 0.62 -3.63
N MET A 51 -3.40 1.44 -2.82
CA MET A 51 -3.53 1.37 -1.37
C MET A 51 -4.84 2.06 -0.98
N PRO A 52 -5.85 1.35 -0.45
CA PRO A 52 -6.88 2.04 0.31
C PRO A 52 -6.17 2.81 1.42
N GLU A 53 -6.68 4.00 1.72
CA GLU A 53 -6.17 4.95 2.72
C GLU A 53 -5.50 4.26 3.92
N GLY A 54 -4.38 4.82 4.36
CA GLY A 54 -3.57 4.33 5.48
C GLY A 54 -4.28 4.40 6.83
N THR A 55 -5.34 3.62 6.99
CA THR A 55 -6.21 3.61 8.17
C THR A 55 -6.21 2.26 8.93
N ASN A 56 -5.45 1.24 8.51
CA ASN A 56 -5.75 -0.13 8.98
C ASN A 56 -4.58 -1.05 9.37
N LEU A 57 -3.31 -0.71 9.06
CA LEU A 57 -2.20 -1.50 9.62
C LEU A 57 -2.09 -1.29 11.14
N GLU A 58 -2.44 -0.09 11.61
CA GLU A 58 -2.47 0.25 13.03
C GLU A 58 -3.63 -0.46 13.75
N SER A 59 -4.85 -0.48 13.16
CA SER A 59 -6.01 -1.17 13.76
C SER A 59 -5.81 -2.69 13.87
N VAL A 60 -5.27 -3.35 12.85
CA VAL A 60 -5.01 -4.80 12.93
C VAL A 60 -3.91 -5.09 13.95
N ASN A 61 -2.87 -4.27 14.02
CA ASN A 61 -1.79 -4.46 14.99
C ASN A 61 -2.21 -4.09 16.42
N GLU A 62 -3.17 -3.17 16.56
CA GLU A 62 -3.79 -2.80 17.84
C GLU A 62 -4.68 -3.93 18.36
N ILE A 63 -5.41 -4.62 17.48
CA ILE A 63 -6.23 -5.80 17.81
C ILE A 63 -5.34 -7.05 17.99
N ALA A 64 -4.29 -7.21 17.16
CA ALA A 64 -3.41 -8.37 17.21
C ALA A 64 -2.53 -8.35 18.46
N GLY A 65 -2.75 -9.32 19.35
CA GLY A 65 -2.06 -9.41 20.64
C GLY A 65 -2.91 -8.96 21.82
N GLN A 66 -4.13 -8.48 21.56
CA GLN A 66 -5.14 -8.29 22.61
C GLN A 66 -5.70 -9.64 23.08
N PRO A 67 -6.28 -9.68 24.29
CA PRO A 67 -7.07 -10.81 24.75
C PRO A 67 -8.20 -11.12 23.78
N ARG A 68 -8.54 -12.41 23.67
CA ARG A 68 -9.52 -12.92 22.70
C ARG A 68 -10.89 -12.23 22.84
N GLU A 69 -11.33 -11.93 24.06
CA GLU A 69 -12.63 -11.28 24.28
C GLU A 69 -12.70 -9.89 23.63
N VAL A 70 -11.60 -9.13 23.68
CA VAL A 70 -11.51 -7.79 23.08
C VAL A 70 -11.53 -7.87 21.56
N VAL A 71 -10.84 -8.87 21.01
CA VAL A 71 -10.81 -9.14 19.56
C VAL A 71 -12.21 -9.48 19.07
N GLU A 72 -12.91 -10.40 19.75
CA GLU A 72 -14.27 -10.81 19.38
C GLU A 72 -15.26 -9.64 19.47
N GLU A 73 -15.17 -8.82 20.52
CA GLU A 73 -16.01 -7.63 20.66
C GLU A 73 -15.76 -6.62 19.53
N ALA A 74 -14.50 -6.33 19.20
CA ALA A 74 -14.14 -5.42 18.11
C ALA A 74 -14.66 -5.94 16.75
N VAL A 75 -14.46 -7.22 16.50
CA VAL A 75 -14.93 -7.89 15.27
C VAL A 75 -16.46 -7.88 15.18
N SER A 76 -17.17 -8.11 16.28
CA SER A 76 -18.64 -8.14 16.30
C SER A 76 -19.29 -6.80 15.93
N ARG A 77 -18.61 -5.68 16.20
CA ARG A 77 -19.08 -4.31 15.91
C ARG A 77 -18.78 -3.85 14.48
N THR A 78 -17.99 -4.62 13.75
CA THR A 78 -17.48 -4.28 12.42
C THR A 78 -18.54 -4.53 11.32
N SER A 79 -18.61 -3.73 10.26
CA SER A 79 -19.55 -3.97 9.14
C SER A 79 -19.13 -5.19 8.28
N ASN A 80 -20.01 -5.70 7.41
CA ASN A 80 -19.66 -6.83 6.53
C ASN A 80 -18.53 -6.47 5.55
N GLU A 81 -18.53 -5.25 5.01
CA GLU A 81 -17.47 -4.74 4.13
C GLU A 81 -16.14 -4.69 4.89
N GLN A 82 -16.15 -4.12 6.09
CA GLN A 82 -14.98 -4.01 6.95
C GLN A 82 -14.46 -5.39 7.42
N LEU A 83 -15.34 -6.37 7.66
CA LEU A 83 -14.92 -7.77 7.93
C LEU A 83 -14.12 -8.34 6.77
N GLY A 84 -14.56 -8.07 5.54
CA GLY A 84 -13.85 -8.48 4.34
C GLY A 84 -12.48 -7.79 4.21
N GLU A 85 -12.41 -6.49 4.47
CA GLU A 85 -11.15 -5.75 4.47
C GLU A 85 -10.16 -6.28 5.51
N LEU A 86 -10.59 -6.47 6.76
CA LEU A 86 -9.76 -7.01 7.83
C LEU A 86 -9.27 -8.43 7.50
N TRP A 87 -10.11 -9.26 6.88
CA TRP A 87 -9.71 -10.58 6.43
C TRP A 87 -8.59 -10.54 5.38
N GLN A 88 -8.65 -9.62 4.42
CA GLN A 88 -7.58 -9.46 3.42
C GLN A 88 -6.30 -8.90 4.03
N GLN A 89 -6.42 -7.89 4.89
CA GLN A 89 -5.28 -7.25 5.54
C GLN A 89 -4.52 -8.23 6.44
N THR A 90 -5.24 -8.97 7.29
CA THR A 90 -4.63 -10.02 8.13
C THR A 90 -3.99 -11.12 7.28
N GLY A 91 -4.59 -11.47 6.13
CA GLY A 91 -4.01 -12.44 5.19
C GLY A 91 -2.69 -11.96 4.58
N GLU A 92 -2.61 -10.68 4.18
CA GLU A 92 -1.39 -10.10 3.64
C GLU A 92 -0.31 -9.93 4.72
N GLN A 93 -0.68 -9.49 5.93
CA GLN A 93 0.24 -9.42 7.06
C GLN A 93 0.77 -10.80 7.44
N LEU A 94 -0.07 -11.85 7.41
CA LEU A 94 0.35 -13.22 7.70
C LEU A 94 1.37 -13.71 6.68
N ARG A 95 1.18 -13.43 5.38
CA ARG A 95 2.14 -13.75 4.32
C ARG A 95 3.50 -13.07 4.50
N ARG A 96 3.52 -11.88 5.11
CA ARG A 96 4.74 -11.09 5.35
C ARG A 96 5.38 -11.37 6.72
N SER A 97 4.66 -12.04 7.64
CA SER A 97 5.11 -12.27 9.01
C SER A 97 6.05 -13.46 9.10
N TYR A 98 7.16 -13.27 9.80
CA TYR A 98 8.20 -14.29 10.00
C TYR A 98 8.39 -14.65 11.48
N LEU A 99 7.86 -13.84 12.40
CA LEU A 99 7.91 -14.10 13.83
C LEU A 99 6.76 -15.03 14.24
N PRO A 100 7.03 -16.15 14.94
CA PRO A 100 5.99 -17.07 15.38
C PRO A 100 4.89 -16.41 16.24
N ALA A 101 5.26 -15.44 17.08
CA ALA A 101 4.32 -14.69 17.90
C ALA A 101 3.33 -13.86 17.06
N SER A 102 3.83 -13.19 16.01
CA SER A 102 3.00 -12.42 15.08
C SER A 102 2.09 -13.31 14.24
N ILE A 103 2.58 -14.48 13.83
CA ILE A 103 1.77 -15.48 13.12
C ILE A 103 0.63 -15.96 14.02
N ALA A 104 0.92 -16.28 15.29
CA ALA A 104 -0.08 -16.74 16.25
C ALA A 104 -1.13 -15.67 16.56
N SER A 105 -0.73 -14.40 16.75
CA SER A 105 -1.67 -13.31 17.00
C SER A 105 -2.58 -13.06 15.79
N LEU A 106 -2.03 -13.05 14.58
CA LEU A 106 -2.81 -12.91 13.35
C LEU A 106 -3.75 -14.10 13.12
N ALA A 107 -3.32 -15.31 13.45
CA ALA A 107 -4.19 -16.50 13.39
C ALA A 107 -5.39 -16.38 14.35
N CYS A 108 -5.17 -15.85 15.56
CA CYS A 108 -6.24 -15.60 16.53
C CYS A 108 -7.26 -14.59 16.00
N VAL A 109 -6.81 -13.46 15.44
CA VAL A 109 -7.69 -12.47 14.83
C VAL A 109 -8.50 -13.09 13.67
N ARG A 110 -7.85 -13.89 12.83
CA ARG A 110 -8.53 -14.58 11.71
C ARG A 110 -9.55 -15.59 12.18
N GLN A 111 -9.32 -16.28 13.29
CA GLN A 111 -10.32 -17.15 13.89
C GLN A 111 -11.55 -16.35 14.31
N ALA A 112 -11.38 -15.24 15.04
CA ALA A 112 -12.50 -14.40 15.45
C ALA A 112 -13.28 -13.83 14.25
N LEU A 113 -12.59 -13.45 13.17
CA LEU A 113 -13.23 -13.02 11.92
C LEU A 113 -14.08 -14.14 11.29
N LEU A 114 -13.57 -15.38 11.25
CA LEU A 114 -14.31 -16.52 10.72
C LEU A 114 -15.52 -16.87 11.58
N ASP A 115 -15.35 -16.89 12.90
CA ASP A 115 -16.43 -17.14 13.85
C ASP A 115 -17.56 -16.10 13.66
N GLU A 116 -17.20 -14.84 13.46
CA GLU A 116 -18.16 -13.77 13.21
C GLU A 116 -18.82 -13.88 11.82
N MET A 117 -18.06 -14.22 10.77
CA MET A 117 -18.63 -14.45 9.43
C MET A 117 -19.64 -15.61 9.46
N GLN A 118 -19.30 -16.71 10.13
CA GLN A 118 -20.20 -17.85 10.33
C GLN A 118 -21.45 -17.46 11.11
N ARG A 119 -21.30 -16.63 12.16
CA ARG A 119 -22.43 -16.14 12.97
C ARG A 119 -23.41 -15.29 12.15
N ARG A 120 -22.92 -14.50 11.19
CA ARG A 120 -23.75 -13.59 10.38
C ARG A 120 -24.47 -14.29 9.23
N ASP A 121 -23.80 -15.24 8.57
CA ASP A 121 -24.36 -15.97 7.43
C ASP A 121 -23.85 -17.42 7.42
N PRO A 122 -24.47 -18.31 8.22
CA PRO A 122 -24.03 -19.71 8.32
C PRO A 122 -24.18 -20.45 6.99
N GLU A 123 -25.22 -20.15 6.20
CA GLU A 123 -25.44 -20.79 4.90
C GLU A 123 -24.39 -20.38 3.86
N ALA A 124 -23.97 -19.11 3.83
CA ALA A 124 -22.88 -18.67 2.98
C ALA A 124 -21.55 -19.29 3.40
N PHE A 125 -21.30 -19.40 4.71
CA PHE A 125 -20.10 -20.03 5.25
C PHE A 125 -20.02 -21.51 4.89
N ASP A 126 -21.13 -22.25 5.00
CA ASP A 126 -21.22 -23.66 4.59
C ASP A 126 -20.95 -23.84 3.09
N ARG A 127 -21.47 -22.95 2.24
CA ARG A 127 -21.17 -22.95 0.80
C ARG A 127 -19.69 -22.69 0.51
N TRP A 128 -19.05 -21.80 1.27
CA TRP A 128 -17.61 -21.54 1.14
C TRP A 128 -16.79 -22.77 1.55
N LEU A 129 -17.11 -23.39 2.69
CA LEU A 129 -16.45 -24.61 3.17
C LEU A 129 -16.63 -25.79 2.20
N ALA A 130 -17.82 -25.96 1.62
CA ALA A 130 -18.11 -27.02 0.66
C ALA A 130 -17.42 -26.84 -0.70
N GLY A 131 -16.91 -25.64 -1.01
CA GLY A 131 -16.17 -25.34 -2.23
C GLY A 131 -14.69 -25.68 -2.11
N ARG A 132 -13.86 -24.64 -2.06
CA ARG A 132 -12.40 -24.71 -1.86
C ARG A 132 -11.94 -23.52 -1.02
N PRO A 133 -11.95 -23.63 0.32
CA PRO A 133 -11.59 -22.52 1.21
C PRO A 133 -10.12 -22.09 1.08
N ASP A 134 -9.28 -22.94 0.49
CA ASP A 134 -7.88 -22.69 0.14
C ASP A 134 -7.69 -21.82 -1.13
N GLN A 135 -8.70 -21.80 -2.03
CA GLN A 135 -8.64 -21.07 -3.30
C GLN A 135 -9.62 -19.89 -3.39
N LEU A 136 -10.71 -19.94 -2.61
CA LEU A 136 -11.79 -18.94 -2.66
C LEU A 136 -11.72 -18.03 -1.43
N ASP A 137 -11.65 -16.72 -1.69
CA ASP A 137 -11.67 -15.69 -0.65
C ASP A 137 -13.09 -15.62 -0.02
N PRO A 138 -13.26 -15.81 1.30
CA PRO A 138 -14.56 -15.70 1.96
C PRO A 138 -15.24 -14.33 1.77
N ARG A 139 -14.50 -13.28 1.39
CA ARG A 139 -15.07 -11.99 0.97
C ARG A 139 -16.09 -12.08 -0.16
N ALA A 140 -15.84 -12.94 -1.15
CA ALA A 140 -16.70 -13.07 -2.33
C ALA A 140 -18.12 -13.50 -1.99
N TYR A 141 -18.35 -13.96 -0.75
CA TYR A 141 -19.63 -14.39 -0.24
C TYR A 141 -20.35 -13.31 0.57
N LEU A 142 -19.63 -12.36 1.17
CA LEU A 142 -20.21 -11.19 1.85
C LEU A 142 -20.80 -10.18 0.84
N GLU A 143 -20.15 -10.03 -0.31
CA GLU A 143 -20.56 -9.08 -1.38
C GLU A 143 -21.80 -9.55 -2.18
N ARG A 144 -22.16 -10.85 -2.12
CA ARG A 144 -23.27 -11.42 -2.92
C ARG A 144 -24.67 -11.04 -2.42
N ARG A 145 -24.79 -10.38 -1.27
CA ARG A 145 -26.09 -10.07 -0.63
C ARG A 145 -26.71 -8.74 -1.09
N GLU A 146 -26.02 -7.95 -1.92
CA GLU A 146 -26.50 -6.63 -2.37
C GLU A 146 -27.28 -6.64 -3.71
N THR A 147 -27.73 -7.80 -4.19
CA THR A 147 -28.62 -7.90 -5.37
C THR A 147 -29.92 -8.61 -5.07
#